data_AF-A0A8W8MMK1-F1
#
_entry.id   AF-A0A8W8MMK1-F1
#
_cell.length_a   1.000
_cell.length_b   1.000
_cell.length_c   1.000
_cell.angle_alpha   90.00
_cell.angle_beta   90.00
_cell.angle_gamma   90.00
#
_symmetry.space_group_name_H-M   'P 1'
#
loop_
_entity.id
_entity.type
_entity.pdbx_description
1 polymer ?
#
loop_
_entity_poly.entity_id
_entity_poly.type
_entity_poly.pdbx_seq_one_letter_code
_entity_poly.pdbx_strand_id
1 'polypeptide(L)'
;MDLHTEFSDYHIEALTFEKIKRLCEEVFKRIEDETVEIFDSKRDWSRCVADEIGRIMRRKGEPVCSDAWVEIQNICQKTVKDLNGILIELEEFQTCVLPVDQNKQIEEWLKRDVIIDKSVLKMHPSIIEYITGYIDRDDKKQVVKVYLHGDDKKAENSFKDCCKISADTYFEFVNVEKSRGEKKEVDELQQRERKAPAVDNSTRKQLKQIIQEYGDKIYARHSNVVGIRIGKARRVGDTIQEHPCLVLYCLDKYLIPFGEKPLPDAIAGWPCDIREDFVRFGICPNRCFASKQNHPDPGCSIGIPLDDSSGSVGFLIESKDPLNTFEFGFLTASHVAVKSFEQLYHDGKLLSMHSLRHYNHFIVHPSWIDNERIDHEVGKVVESFCGNYGLNMIGLDFAVIASSHCRNGAGKETLTVATEEDLDFEANMVVTKTGRTTGTTYGYLKDNCLTVKVNRSFLSRGYFAFFNCYAIENNTDIQPFFLEGDSGSGVYVMENGKPSKPLGIAFAYLDSQTAVCNIAMIVDKLDLQIVRYLENKENLKTFEELKIPDEEKKGKLQEPMELS
;
A
#
# COMPACT_ATOMS: atom_id res chain seq x y z
N MET A 1 -15.72 -83.84 -4.21
CA MET A 1 -14.29 -84.06 -4.46
C MET A 1 -13.61 -84.01 -3.10
N ASP A 2 -13.10 -85.15 -2.65
CA ASP A 2 -12.57 -85.36 -1.30
C ASP A 2 -11.33 -84.50 -1.01
N LEU A 3 -11.41 -83.70 0.06
CA LEU A 3 -10.29 -82.95 0.66
C LEU A 3 -9.65 -83.72 1.84
N HIS A 4 -9.99 -84.99 2.01
CA HIS A 4 -9.56 -85.80 3.16
C HIS A 4 -8.19 -86.48 2.98
N THR A 5 -7.49 -86.27 1.86
CA THR A 5 -6.24 -86.98 1.54
C THR A 5 -5.00 -86.12 1.29
N GLU A 6 -5.05 -84.79 1.47
CA GLU A 6 -3.85 -83.94 1.30
C GLU A 6 -3.21 -83.42 2.60
N PHE A 7 -3.64 -83.92 3.76
CA PHE A 7 -3.05 -83.54 5.06
C PHE A 7 -2.70 -84.71 5.99
N SER A 8 -2.57 -85.95 5.49
CA SER A 8 -2.12 -87.07 6.33
C SER A 8 -0.60 -87.21 6.47
N ASP A 9 0.20 -86.53 5.65
CA ASP A 9 1.65 -86.84 5.55
C ASP A 9 2.57 -85.67 5.95
N TYR A 10 2.19 -84.89 6.97
CA TYR A 10 3.15 -84.06 7.68
C TYR A 10 3.45 -84.63 9.05
N HIS A 11 4.48 -85.48 9.08
CA HIS A 11 5.22 -85.82 10.29
C HIS A 11 5.64 -84.54 11.03
N ILE A 12 5.62 -84.65 12.36
CA ILE A 12 5.96 -83.63 13.34
C ILE A 12 7.31 -82.97 13.01
N GLU A 13 7.28 -81.77 12.43
CA GLU A 13 8.42 -80.86 12.37
C GLU A 13 8.00 -79.48 12.89
N ALA A 14 8.87 -78.88 13.71
CA ALA A 14 8.62 -77.63 14.41
C ALA A 14 8.15 -76.50 13.48
N LEU A 15 7.14 -75.74 13.92
CA LEU A 15 6.82 -74.46 13.29
C LEU A 15 7.92 -73.46 13.63
N THR A 16 8.66 -73.03 12.62
CA THR A 16 9.59 -71.91 12.72
C THR A 16 8.85 -70.58 12.49
N PHE A 17 9.36 -69.50 13.08
CA PHE A 17 8.88 -68.13 12.87
C PHE A 17 8.66 -67.80 11.38
N GLU A 18 9.57 -68.22 10.52
CA GLU A 18 9.50 -67.97 9.08
C GLU A 18 8.32 -68.67 8.40
N LYS A 19 7.88 -69.82 8.92
CA LYS A 19 6.67 -70.51 8.43
C LYS A 19 5.40 -69.79 8.86
N ILE A 20 5.37 -69.21 10.07
CA ILE A 20 4.22 -68.43 10.56
C ILE A 20 4.12 -67.11 9.78
N LYS A 21 5.24 -66.43 9.58
CA LYS A 21 5.33 -65.21 8.77
C LYS A 21 4.83 -65.46 7.35
N ARG A 22 5.28 -66.53 6.68
CA ARG A 22 4.77 -66.93 5.36
C ARG A 22 3.27 -67.21 5.35
N LEU A 23 2.75 -67.85 6.40
CA LEU A 23 1.32 -68.18 6.50
C LEU A 23 0.47 -66.90 6.66
N CYS A 24 0.93 -65.95 7.47
CA CYS A 24 0.30 -64.62 7.59
C CYS A 24 0.38 -63.87 6.26
N GLU A 25 1.54 -63.85 5.62
CA GLU A 25 1.72 -63.22 4.30
C GLU A 25 0.81 -63.85 3.23
N GLU A 26 0.65 -65.18 3.18
CA GLU A 26 -0.27 -65.85 2.27
C GLU A 26 -1.75 -65.52 2.54
N VAL A 27 -2.14 -65.38 3.81
CA VAL A 27 -3.50 -64.96 4.19
C VAL A 27 -3.74 -63.51 3.77
N PHE A 28 -2.80 -62.60 4.02
CA PHE A 28 -2.89 -61.22 3.58
C PHE A 28 -2.92 -61.10 2.05
N LYS A 29 -2.12 -61.91 1.35
CA LYS A 29 -2.08 -61.93 -0.13
C LYS A 29 -3.37 -62.47 -0.75
N ARG A 30 -4.02 -63.47 -0.12
CA ARG A 30 -5.36 -63.94 -0.54
C ARG A 30 -6.45 -62.89 -0.34
N ILE A 31 -6.33 -62.07 0.71
CA ILE A 31 -7.25 -60.95 0.96
C ILE A 31 -7.01 -59.83 -0.08
N GLU A 32 -5.78 -59.64 -0.56
CA GLU A 32 -5.46 -58.72 -1.66
C GLU A 32 -5.86 -59.26 -3.06
N ASP A 33 -5.74 -60.57 -3.30
CA ASP A 33 -6.04 -61.19 -4.61
C ASP A 33 -7.54 -61.52 -4.82
N GLU A 34 -8.35 -61.62 -3.75
CA GLU A 34 -9.81 -61.60 -3.85
C GLU A 34 -10.28 -60.16 -4.13
N THR A 35 -10.17 -59.78 -5.40
CA THR A 35 -10.69 -58.52 -5.95
C THR A 35 -12.07 -58.17 -5.37
N VAL A 36 -12.09 -57.06 -4.65
CA VAL A 36 -13.18 -56.08 -4.47
C VAL A 36 -14.44 -56.38 -5.31
N GLU A 37 -15.24 -57.35 -4.87
CA GLU A 37 -16.67 -57.37 -5.11
C GLU A 37 -17.34 -56.93 -3.82
N ILE A 38 -17.69 -55.64 -3.79
CA ILE A 38 -18.61 -54.94 -2.88
C ILE A 38 -19.07 -55.80 -1.69
N PHE A 39 -18.23 -55.87 -0.66
CA PHE A 39 -18.65 -56.41 0.63
C PHE A 39 -19.40 -55.31 1.39
N ASP A 40 -20.66 -55.62 1.67
CA ASP A 40 -21.58 -54.89 2.53
C ASP A 40 -20.88 -54.38 3.81
N SER A 41 -20.93 -53.07 4.05
CA SER A 41 -20.17 -52.30 5.04
C SER A 41 -20.50 -52.61 6.51
N LYS A 42 -21.13 -53.75 6.78
CA LYS A 42 -21.59 -54.20 8.09
C LYS A 42 -20.96 -55.48 8.62
N ARG A 43 -20.03 -56.10 7.88
CA ARG A 43 -19.22 -57.19 8.44
C ARG A 43 -17.87 -56.66 8.89
N ASP A 44 -17.67 -56.75 10.20
CA ASP A 44 -16.44 -56.42 10.91
C ASP A 44 -15.35 -57.41 10.50
N TRP A 45 -14.80 -57.23 9.31
CA TRP A 45 -13.77 -58.09 8.71
C TRP A 45 -12.53 -58.18 9.62
N SER A 46 -12.26 -57.13 10.39
CA SER A 46 -11.22 -57.08 11.41
C SER A 46 -11.42 -58.17 12.47
N ARG A 47 -12.68 -58.41 12.86
CA ARG A 47 -13.06 -59.45 13.82
C ARG A 47 -12.96 -60.84 13.22
N CYS A 48 -13.33 -61.04 11.96
CA CYS A 48 -13.17 -62.33 11.26
C CYS A 48 -11.69 -62.72 11.10
N VAL A 49 -10.82 -61.76 10.75
CA VAL A 49 -9.37 -61.99 10.64
C VAL A 49 -8.77 -62.29 12.01
N ALA A 50 -9.15 -61.51 13.04
CA ALA A 50 -8.72 -61.75 14.42
C ALA A 50 -9.17 -63.13 14.95
N ASP A 51 -10.40 -63.54 14.64
CA ASP A 51 -10.95 -64.84 15.04
C ASP A 51 -10.21 -66.01 14.38
N GLU A 52 -9.87 -65.92 13.09
CA GLU A 52 -9.13 -66.99 12.39
C GLU A 52 -7.66 -67.07 12.84
N ILE A 53 -6.99 -65.93 13.05
CA ILE A 53 -5.65 -65.87 13.68
C ILE A 53 -5.70 -66.52 15.07
N GLY A 54 -6.69 -66.15 15.89
CA GLY A 54 -6.90 -66.75 17.21
C GLY A 54 -7.25 -68.24 17.17
N ARG A 55 -7.83 -68.74 16.09
CA ARG A 55 -8.11 -70.18 15.88
C ARG A 55 -6.86 -70.97 15.53
N ILE A 56 -5.97 -70.40 14.71
CA ILE A 56 -4.69 -70.99 14.31
C ILE A 56 -3.71 -71.04 15.48
N MET A 57 -3.63 -69.96 16.27
CA MET A 57 -2.77 -69.88 17.46
C MET A 57 -3.16 -70.90 18.55
N ARG A 58 -4.46 -71.10 18.78
CA ARG A 58 -4.97 -72.09 19.77
C ARG A 58 -4.62 -73.55 19.45
N ARG A 59 -4.29 -73.88 18.20
CA ARG A 59 -3.97 -75.26 17.78
C ARG A 59 -2.50 -75.67 17.98
N LYS A 60 -1.58 -74.75 18.27
CA LYS A 60 -0.12 -75.02 18.11
C LYS A 60 0.79 -74.81 19.33
N GLY A 61 0.23 -74.72 20.54
CA GLY A 61 1.00 -74.79 21.80
C GLY A 61 1.68 -73.47 22.21
N GLU A 62 1.65 -73.20 23.52
CA GLU A 62 1.82 -71.88 24.14
C GLU A 62 3.16 -71.12 23.93
N PRO A 63 4.36 -71.72 23.78
CA PRO A 63 5.60 -70.93 23.82
C PRO A 63 5.84 -70.06 22.57
N VAL A 64 5.39 -70.49 21.39
CA VAL A 64 5.64 -69.80 20.10
C VAL A 64 4.67 -68.63 19.89
N CYS A 65 3.55 -68.58 20.62
CA CYS A 65 2.53 -67.55 20.45
C CYS A 65 2.85 -66.25 21.21
N SER A 66 3.72 -66.28 22.23
CA SER A 66 4.02 -65.10 23.05
C SER A 66 4.75 -64.01 22.28
N ASP A 67 5.79 -64.36 21.52
CA ASP A 67 6.60 -63.37 20.79
C ASP A 67 5.82 -62.76 19.62
N ALA A 68 5.08 -63.60 18.89
CA ALA A 68 4.19 -63.15 17.83
C ALA A 68 3.07 -62.24 18.37
N TRP A 69 2.55 -62.54 19.57
CA TRP A 69 1.54 -61.71 20.22
C TRP A 69 2.07 -60.32 20.57
N VAL A 70 3.28 -60.24 21.13
CA VAL A 70 3.94 -58.96 21.46
C VAL A 70 4.17 -58.13 20.20
N GLU A 71 4.63 -58.75 19.11
CA GLU A 71 4.88 -58.04 17.85
C GLU A 71 3.59 -57.52 17.20
N ILE A 72 2.53 -58.35 17.16
CA ILE A 72 1.20 -57.93 16.69
C ILE A 72 0.66 -56.79 17.56
N GLN A 73 0.78 -56.89 18.88
CA GLN A 73 0.33 -55.84 19.79
C GLN A 73 1.08 -54.52 19.56
N ASN A 74 2.39 -54.57 19.32
CA ASN A 74 3.19 -53.37 19.00
C ASN A 74 2.77 -52.74 17.67
N ILE A 75 2.51 -53.55 16.64
CA ILE A 75 2.02 -53.07 15.33
C ILE A 75 0.66 -52.40 15.50
N CYS A 76 -0.28 -53.03 16.20
CA CYS A 76 -1.59 -52.45 16.46
C CYS A 76 -1.49 -51.13 17.25
N GLN A 77 -0.65 -51.07 18.28
CA GLN A 77 -0.43 -49.84 19.05
C GLN A 77 0.17 -48.72 18.18
N LYS A 78 1.12 -49.05 17.31
CA LYS A 78 1.70 -48.09 16.36
C LYS A 78 0.65 -47.57 15.38
N THR A 79 -0.16 -48.45 14.78
CA THR A 79 -1.24 -48.06 13.87
C THR A 79 -2.27 -47.16 14.55
N VAL A 80 -2.66 -47.44 15.79
CA VAL A 80 -3.55 -46.57 16.58
C VAL A 80 -2.92 -45.18 16.78
N LYS A 81 -1.62 -45.13 17.09
CA LYS A 81 -0.89 -43.86 17.25
C LYS A 81 -0.83 -43.07 15.93
N ASP A 82 -0.54 -43.73 14.82
CA ASP A 82 -0.46 -43.10 13.49
C ASP A 82 -1.84 -42.58 13.06
N LEU A 83 -2.92 -43.34 13.27
CA LEU A 83 -4.29 -42.90 12.99
C LEU A 83 -4.72 -41.71 13.87
N ASN A 84 -4.33 -41.69 15.15
CA ASN A 84 -4.56 -40.54 16.02
C ASN A 84 -3.77 -39.30 15.54
N GLY A 85 -2.55 -39.48 15.02
CA GLY A 85 -1.78 -38.39 14.41
C GLY A 85 -2.49 -37.80 13.20
N ILE A 86 -2.99 -38.65 12.29
CA ILE A 86 -3.77 -38.23 11.13
C ILE A 86 -5.07 -37.53 11.55
N LEU A 87 -5.76 -38.02 12.59
CA LEU A 87 -6.97 -37.37 13.09
C LEU A 87 -6.68 -35.96 13.60
N ILE A 88 -5.59 -35.76 14.38
CA ILE A 88 -5.18 -34.43 14.84
C ILE A 88 -4.89 -33.51 13.65
N GLU A 89 -4.13 -33.97 12.66
CA GLU A 89 -3.84 -33.19 11.44
C GLU A 89 -5.12 -32.84 10.67
N LEU A 90 -6.08 -33.76 10.59
CA LEU A 90 -7.38 -33.53 9.94
C LEU A 90 -8.27 -32.56 10.73
N GLU A 91 -8.26 -32.62 12.06
CA GLU A 91 -8.96 -31.67 12.93
C GLU A 91 -8.35 -30.26 12.81
N GLU A 92 -7.01 -30.16 12.81
CA GLU A 92 -6.30 -28.91 12.53
C GLU A 92 -6.65 -28.38 11.14
N PHE A 93 -6.59 -29.23 10.11
CA PHE A 93 -7.01 -28.88 8.76
C PHE A 93 -8.47 -28.40 8.74
N GLN A 94 -9.40 -29.08 9.42
CA GLN A 94 -10.80 -28.71 9.51
C GLN A 94 -11.00 -27.30 10.09
N THR A 95 -10.20 -26.91 11.10
CA THR A 95 -10.22 -25.53 11.61
C THR A 95 -9.71 -24.51 10.59
N CYS A 96 -8.82 -24.91 9.67
CA CYS A 96 -8.32 -24.06 8.58
C CYS A 96 -9.26 -23.97 7.37
N VAL A 97 -10.12 -24.98 7.12
CA VAL A 97 -11.05 -25.03 5.97
C VAL A 97 -12.53 -24.87 6.33
N LEU A 98 -12.89 -24.68 7.61
CA LEU A 98 -14.26 -24.35 8.01
C LEU A 98 -14.72 -23.10 7.24
N PRO A 99 -15.76 -23.22 6.37
CA PRO A 99 -16.25 -22.09 5.62
C PRO A 99 -16.73 -21.04 6.61
N VAL A 100 -16.16 -19.84 6.53
CA VAL A 100 -16.71 -18.68 7.24
C VAL A 100 -18.18 -18.61 6.87
N ASP A 101 -19.06 -18.47 7.88
CA ASP A 101 -20.47 -18.22 7.64
C ASP A 101 -20.58 -16.95 6.79
N GLN A 102 -20.80 -17.15 5.48
CA GLN A 102 -20.78 -16.07 4.50
C GLN A 102 -21.87 -15.05 4.80
N ASN A 103 -23.01 -15.50 5.35
CA ASN A 103 -24.08 -14.59 5.73
C ASN A 103 -23.64 -13.71 6.90
N LYS A 104 -23.02 -14.30 7.93
CA LYS A 104 -22.47 -13.53 9.05
C LYS A 104 -21.39 -12.55 8.59
N GLN A 105 -20.54 -12.95 7.64
CA GLN A 105 -19.52 -12.07 7.08
C GLN A 105 -20.16 -10.91 6.29
N ILE A 106 -21.17 -11.20 5.46
CA ILE A 106 -21.92 -10.17 4.72
C ILE A 106 -22.61 -9.20 5.70
N GLU A 107 -23.23 -9.70 6.76
CA GLU A 107 -23.86 -8.89 7.80
C GLU A 107 -22.86 -7.93 8.46
N GLU A 108 -21.66 -8.42 8.81
CA GLU A 108 -20.58 -7.55 9.30
C GLU A 108 -20.18 -6.50 8.25
N TRP A 109 -19.97 -6.89 7.01
CA TRP A 109 -19.59 -5.96 5.94
C TRP A 109 -20.64 -4.86 5.67
N LEU A 110 -21.93 -5.19 5.81
CA LEU A 110 -23.02 -4.23 5.64
C LEU A 110 -23.02 -3.14 6.72
N LYS A 111 -22.49 -3.41 7.92
CA LYS A 111 -22.36 -2.40 9.00
C LYS A 111 -21.46 -1.22 8.62
N ARG A 112 -20.67 -1.35 7.55
CA ARG A 112 -19.84 -0.24 7.04
C ARG A 112 -20.63 0.89 6.40
N ASP A 113 -21.82 0.59 5.85
CA ASP A 113 -22.65 1.60 5.18
C ASP A 113 -23.51 2.34 6.21
N VAL A 114 -22.87 3.17 7.03
CA VAL A 114 -23.56 3.90 8.10
C VAL A 114 -24.33 5.11 7.57
N ILE A 115 -23.93 5.68 6.44
CA ILE A 115 -24.54 6.92 5.89
C ILE A 115 -25.76 6.58 5.03
N ILE A 116 -26.94 7.01 5.46
CA ILE A 116 -28.20 6.88 4.72
C ILE A 116 -28.22 7.88 3.56
N ASP A 117 -27.99 9.15 3.88
CA ASP A 117 -27.96 10.23 2.90
C ASP A 117 -26.52 10.65 2.61
N LYS A 118 -25.99 10.13 1.49
CA LYS A 118 -24.62 10.41 1.07
C LYS A 118 -24.41 11.82 0.51
N SER A 119 -25.47 12.64 0.40
CA SER A 119 -25.35 14.05 0.02
C SER A 119 -24.52 14.86 1.03
N VAL A 120 -24.51 14.45 2.30
CA VAL A 120 -23.74 15.10 3.37
C VAL A 120 -22.25 15.24 3.03
N LEU A 121 -21.69 14.24 2.35
CA LEU A 121 -20.29 14.19 1.93
C LEU A 121 -19.97 15.21 0.84
N LYS A 122 -20.97 15.62 0.05
CA LYS A 122 -20.83 16.69 -0.96
C LYS A 122 -21.08 18.07 -0.36
N MET A 123 -22.00 18.16 0.59
CA MET A 123 -22.35 19.43 1.25
C MET A 123 -21.25 19.91 2.21
N HIS A 124 -20.47 18.97 2.75
CA HIS A 124 -19.40 19.25 3.72
C HIS A 124 -18.06 18.72 3.20
N PRO A 125 -17.35 19.49 2.35
CA PRO A 125 -16.05 19.11 1.82
C PRO A 125 -14.94 19.06 2.88
N SER A 126 -15.22 19.55 4.09
CA SER A 126 -14.36 19.37 5.27
C SER A 126 -14.28 17.90 5.70
N ILE A 127 -15.26 17.07 5.39
CA ILE A 127 -15.17 15.62 5.61
C ILE A 127 -14.19 15.06 4.58
N ILE A 128 -13.15 14.38 5.05
CA ILE A 128 -12.07 13.80 4.23
C ILE A 128 -12.23 12.29 4.07
N GLU A 129 -12.52 11.59 5.17
CA GLU A 129 -12.69 10.14 5.18
C GLU A 129 -13.51 9.73 6.41
N TYR A 130 -14.11 8.54 6.38
CA TYR A 130 -14.60 7.90 7.61
C TYR A 130 -14.33 6.41 7.55
N ILE A 131 -14.15 5.81 8.73
CA ILE A 131 -13.99 4.38 8.91
C ILE A 131 -14.87 3.87 10.04
N THR A 132 -15.31 2.63 9.92
CA THR A 132 -16.27 2.02 10.85
C THR A 132 -15.79 0.64 11.23
N GLY A 133 -15.89 0.31 12.51
CA GLY A 133 -15.38 -0.97 12.99
C GLY A 133 -15.45 -1.14 14.49
N TYR A 134 -14.61 -2.04 14.98
CA TYR A 134 -14.41 -2.31 16.40
C TYR A 134 -13.07 -1.71 16.85
N ILE A 135 -13.05 -1.07 18.02
CA ILE A 135 -11.78 -0.79 18.69
C ILE A 135 -11.31 -2.05 19.42
N ASP A 136 -10.07 -2.45 19.12
CA ASP A 136 -9.40 -3.67 19.59
C ASP A 136 -8.89 -3.58 21.05
N ARG A 137 -9.60 -2.82 21.89
CA ARG A 137 -9.31 -2.75 23.33
C ARG A 137 -10.40 -3.47 24.09
N ASP A 138 -10.28 -4.80 24.19
CA ASP A 138 -10.99 -5.73 25.11
C ASP A 138 -12.55 -5.74 25.15
N ASP A 139 -13.22 -4.69 24.68
CA ASP A 139 -14.65 -4.41 24.86
C ASP A 139 -15.46 -4.49 23.55
N LYS A 140 -14.82 -4.70 22.40
CA LYS A 140 -15.45 -4.71 21.05
C LYS A 140 -16.44 -3.55 20.84
N LYS A 141 -16.07 -2.34 21.27
CA LYS A 141 -16.92 -1.15 21.09
C LYS A 141 -16.98 -0.77 19.61
N GLN A 142 -18.19 -0.55 19.12
CA GLN A 142 -18.43 -0.11 17.74
C GLN A 142 -18.15 1.38 17.62
N VAL A 143 -17.38 1.76 16.61
CA VAL A 143 -16.98 3.14 16.36
C VAL A 143 -17.26 3.54 14.92
N VAL A 144 -17.69 4.80 14.75
CA VAL A 144 -17.60 5.53 13.49
C VAL A 144 -16.60 6.66 13.68
N LYS A 145 -15.43 6.53 13.05
CA LYS A 145 -14.36 7.53 13.11
C LYS A 145 -14.36 8.34 11.84
N VAL A 146 -14.47 9.66 11.95
CA VAL A 146 -14.62 10.61 10.84
C VAL A 146 -13.46 11.59 10.86
N TYR A 147 -12.75 11.68 9.75
CA TYR A 147 -11.60 12.56 9.56
C TYR A 147 -12.04 13.85 8.88
N LEU A 148 -11.75 14.98 9.51
CA LEU A 148 -12.16 16.32 9.10
C LEU A 148 -10.93 17.20 8.82
N HIS A 149 -11.04 18.03 7.79
CA HIS A 149 -10.16 19.16 7.54
C HIS A 149 -10.58 20.32 8.44
N GLY A 150 -9.80 20.58 9.48
CA GLY A 150 -10.12 21.59 10.48
C GLY A 150 -11.27 21.19 11.42
N ASP A 151 -11.70 22.14 12.26
CA ASP A 151 -12.86 21.95 13.12
C ASP A 151 -14.13 22.38 12.37
N ASP A 152 -14.98 21.43 12.00
CA ASP A 152 -16.27 21.71 11.35
C ASP A 152 -17.44 21.08 12.12
N LYS A 153 -17.89 21.77 13.17
CA LYS A 153 -19.02 21.33 13.99
C LYS A 153 -20.33 21.16 13.22
N LYS A 154 -20.50 21.89 12.12
CA LYS A 154 -21.68 21.76 11.27
C LYS A 154 -21.63 20.43 10.52
N ALA A 155 -20.49 20.10 9.93
CA ALA A 155 -20.26 18.80 9.31
C ALA A 155 -20.41 17.65 10.30
N GLU A 156 -19.88 17.77 11.52
CA GLU A 156 -20.03 16.74 12.57
C GLU A 156 -21.51 16.42 12.85
N ASN A 157 -22.32 17.47 13.08
CA ASN A 157 -23.74 17.29 13.38
C ASN A 157 -24.51 16.72 12.20
N SER A 158 -24.30 17.29 11.00
CA SER A 158 -24.95 16.79 9.78
C SER A 158 -24.57 15.35 9.46
N PHE A 159 -23.31 14.96 9.70
CA PHE A 159 -22.88 13.58 9.51
C PHE A 159 -23.61 12.62 10.45
N LYS A 160 -23.74 12.97 11.74
CA LYS A 160 -24.49 12.17 12.73
C LYS A 160 -25.95 12.00 12.33
N ASP A 161 -26.61 13.09 11.92
CA ASP A 161 -28.04 13.09 11.55
C ASP A 161 -28.32 12.22 10.31
N CYS A 162 -27.33 12.09 9.42
CA CYS A 162 -27.44 11.26 8.22
C CYS A 162 -27.07 9.78 8.45
N CYS A 163 -26.66 9.38 9.66
CA CYS A 163 -26.19 8.02 9.94
C CYS A 163 -27.26 7.11 10.56
N LYS A 164 -27.31 5.84 10.10
CA LYS A 164 -28.05 4.76 10.75
C LYS A 164 -27.11 3.94 11.62
N ILE A 165 -27.03 4.26 12.91
CA ILE A 165 -26.16 3.54 13.84
C ILE A 165 -26.96 2.91 15.00
N SER A 166 -26.37 1.88 15.60
CA SER A 166 -26.91 1.30 16.83
C SER A 166 -26.67 2.25 18.02
N ALA A 167 -27.47 2.13 19.08
CA ALA A 167 -27.31 2.96 20.29
C ALA A 167 -25.93 2.79 20.96
N ASP A 168 -25.27 1.65 20.72
CA ASP A 168 -23.97 1.30 21.29
C ASP A 168 -22.78 1.74 20.42
N THR A 169 -23.04 2.39 19.28
CA THR A 169 -22.01 2.91 18.38
C THR A 169 -21.66 4.34 18.78
N TYR A 170 -20.37 4.60 19.04
CA TYR A 170 -19.91 5.96 19.33
C TYR A 170 -19.26 6.61 18.10
N PHE A 171 -19.31 7.94 18.04
CA PHE A 171 -18.62 8.72 17.02
C PHE A 171 -17.32 9.30 17.56
N GLU A 172 -16.28 9.25 16.73
CA GLU A 172 -15.03 9.96 16.95
C GLU A 172 -14.75 10.88 15.77
N PHE A 173 -14.51 12.16 16.03
CA PHE A 173 -14.17 13.14 14.99
C PHE A 173 -12.72 13.57 15.15
N VAL A 174 -11.93 13.36 14.12
CA VAL A 174 -10.50 13.67 14.09
C VAL A 174 -10.28 14.89 13.23
N ASN A 175 -9.78 15.97 13.84
CA ASN A 175 -9.20 17.07 13.08
C ASN A 175 -7.79 16.68 12.64
N VAL A 176 -7.63 16.42 11.35
CA VAL A 176 -6.37 15.95 10.76
C VAL A 176 -5.24 16.97 10.91
N GLU A 177 -5.53 18.27 10.90
CA GLU A 177 -4.53 19.33 10.99
C GLU A 177 -3.95 19.43 12.40
N LYS A 178 -4.80 19.28 13.43
CA LYS A 178 -4.35 19.26 14.83
C LYS A 178 -3.59 17.98 15.17
N SER A 179 -4.00 16.85 14.57
CA SER A 179 -3.33 15.57 14.80
C SER A 179 -1.86 15.55 14.33
N ARG A 180 -1.46 16.45 13.42
CA ARG A 180 -0.06 16.61 12.99
C ARG A 180 0.90 16.99 14.12
N GLY A 181 0.44 17.77 15.10
CA GLY A 181 1.28 18.26 16.20
C GLY A 181 1.47 17.26 17.35
N GLU A 182 0.72 16.16 17.36
CA GLU A 182 0.64 15.23 18.51
C GLU A 182 1.33 13.88 18.28
N LYS A 183 1.93 13.65 17.09
CA LYS A 183 2.54 12.37 16.68
C LYS A 183 3.97 12.13 17.21
N LYS A 184 4.21 12.36 18.51
CA LYS A 184 5.53 12.11 19.16
C LYS A 184 6.10 10.72 18.86
N GLU A 185 5.25 9.71 18.82
CA GLU A 185 5.66 8.32 18.52
C GLU A 185 6.22 8.16 17.10
N VAL A 186 5.62 8.80 16.10
CA VAL A 186 6.07 8.71 14.70
C VAL A 186 7.39 9.44 14.54
N ASP A 187 7.53 10.61 15.17
CA ASP A 187 8.77 11.40 15.15
C ASP A 187 9.93 10.63 15.81
N GLU A 188 9.69 9.97 16.95
CA GLU A 188 10.67 9.10 17.62
C GLU A 188 11.13 7.96 16.70
N LEU A 189 10.18 7.27 16.05
CA LEU A 189 10.50 6.19 15.11
C LEU A 189 11.25 6.70 13.88
N GLN A 190 10.87 7.85 13.32
CA GLN A 190 11.57 8.47 12.19
C GLN A 190 13.02 8.83 12.55
N GLN A 191 13.25 9.42 13.73
CA GLN A 191 14.60 9.71 14.20
C GLN A 191 15.43 8.45 14.38
N ARG A 192 14.82 7.37 14.87
CA ARG A 192 15.47 6.06 14.98
C ARG A 192 15.79 5.46 13.63
N GLU A 193 14.86 5.50 12.67
CA GLU A 193 15.11 5.04 11.30
C GLU A 193 16.27 5.79 10.64
N ARG A 194 16.40 7.11 10.86
CA ARG A 194 17.52 7.90 10.33
C ARG A 194 18.89 7.45 10.87
N LYS A 195 18.93 6.87 12.08
CA LYS A 195 20.15 6.39 12.75
C LYS A 195 20.38 4.89 12.58
N ALA A 196 19.35 4.14 12.21
CA ALA A 196 19.40 2.70 12.04
C ALA A 196 20.33 2.30 10.88
N PRO A 197 20.96 1.10 10.95
CA PRO A 197 21.80 0.58 9.88
C PRO A 197 21.11 0.58 8.52
N ALA A 198 21.90 0.78 7.46
CA ALA A 198 21.42 0.70 6.09
C ALA A 198 20.82 -0.68 5.77
N VAL A 199 19.76 -0.71 4.97
CA VAL A 199 19.20 -1.97 4.48
C VAL A 199 20.02 -2.40 3.27
N ASP A 200 20.60 -3.60 3.33
CA ASP A 200 21.39 -4.11 2.21
C ASP A 200 20.52 -4.30 0.95
N ASN A 201 21.16 -4.23 -0.22
CA ASN A 201 20.47 -4.27 -1.50
C ASN A 201 19.66 -5.56 -1.73
N SER A 202 20.11 -6.70 -1.18
CA SER A 202 19.41 -7.97 -1.36
C SER A 202 18.11 -8.01 -0.55
N THR A 203 18.16 -7.57 0.71
CA THR A 203 16.99 -7.42 1.58
C THR A 203 16.02 -6.38 1.01
N ARG A 204 16.53 -5.23 0.56
CA ARG A 204 15.71 -4.17 -0.04
C ARG A 204 14.97 -4.68 -1.29
N LYS A 205 15.66 -5.42 -2.16
CA LYS A 205 15.04 -6.02 -3.36
C LYS A 205 13.97 -7.04 -2.99
N GLN A 206 14.23 -7.89 -1.99
CA GLN A 206 13.26 -8.86 -1.49
C GLN A 206 12.02 -8.18 -0.92
N LEU A 207 12.18 -7.20 -0.04
CA LEU A 207 11.06 -6.45 0.55
C LEU A 207 10.26 -5.69 -0.52
N LYS A 208 10.93 -5.08 -1.50
CA LYS A 208 10.27 -4.43 -2.64
C LYS A 208 9.42 -5.43 -3.44
N GLN A 209 9.92 -6.63 -3.69
CA GLN A 209 9.16 -7.69 -4.36
C GLN A 209 7.95 -8.14 -3.53
N ILE A 210 8.09 -8.26 -2.21
CA ILE A 210 6.96 -8.59 -1.32
C ILE A 210 5.88 -7.51 -1.39
N ILE A 211 6.27 -6.23 -1.35
CA ILE A 211 5.33 -5.10 -1.47
C ILE A 211 4.58 -5.18 -2.81
N GLN A 212 5.27 -5.48 -3.91
CA GLN A 212 4.65 -5.63 -5.23
C GLN A 212 3.69 -6.82 -5.30
N GLU A 213 4.02 -7.95 -4.68
CA GLU A 213 3.19 -9.17 -4.76
C GLU A 213 2.00 -9.15 -3.78
N TYR A 214 2.15 -8.50 -2.62
CA TYR A 214 1.16 -8.52 -1.55
C TYR A 214 0.43 -7.19 -1.36
N GLY A 215 0.94 -6.07 -1.87
CA GLY A 215 0.37 -4.74 -1.62
C GLY A 215 -1.11 -4.62 -1.98
N ASP A 216 -1.51 -5.06 -3.18
CA ASP A 216 -2.93 -5.07 -3.57
C ASP A 216 -3.78 -5.99 -2.69
N LYS A 217 -3.24 -7.15 -2.29
CA LYS A 217 -3.95 -8.08 -1.38
C LYS A 217 -4.14 -7.44 -0.01
N ILE A 218 -3.17 -6.66 0.47
CA ILE A 218 -3.27 -5.93 1.73
C ILE A 218 -4.33 -4.83 1.61
N TYR A 219 -4.29 -4.00 0.57
CA TYR A 219 -5.30 -2.95 0.35
C TYR A 219 -6.72 -3.51 0.20
N ALA A 220 -6.88 -4.68 -0.43
CA ALA A 220 -8.17 -5.35 -0.56
C ALA A 220 -8.67 -5.97 0.76
N ARG A 221 -7.78 -6.42 1.64
CA ARG A 221 -8.11 -7.11 2.90
C ARG A 221 -8.14 -6.18 4.12
N HIS A 222 -7.56 -4.99 4.03
CA HIS A 222 -7.44 -4.05 5.13
C HIS A 222 -7.75 -2.63 4.61
N SER A 223 -9.02 -2.26 4.71
CA SER A 223 -9.53 -0.99 4.18
C SER A 223 -8.95 0.23 4.91
N ASN A 224 -8.47 0.06 6.14
CA ASN A 224 -7.79 1.11 6.89
C ASN A 224 -6.34 1.37 6.42
N VAL A 225 -5.70 0.47 5.66
CA VAL A 225 -4.30 0.65 5.20
C VAL A 225 -4.26 1.60 4.00
N VAL A 226 -3.48 2.67 4.10
CA VAL A 226 -3.36 3.75 3.12
C VAL A 226 -1.99 3.83 2.45
N GLY A 227 -0.98 3.14 2.97
CA GLY A 227 0.36 3.14 2.38
C GLY A 227 1.21 1.97 2.87
N ILE A 228 2.19 1.57 2.06
CA ILE A 228 3.14 0.51 2.42
C ILE A 228 4.54 0.93 1.96
N ARG A 229 5.54 0.76 2.83
CA ARG A 229 6.94 0.99 2.48
C ARG A 229 7.92 0.09 3.22
N ILE A 230 9.20 0.20 2.89
CA ILE A 230 10.30 -0.40 3.67
C ILE A 230 10.63 0.53 4.84
N GLY A 231 10.72 -0.04 6.04
CA GLY A 231 11.19 0.63 7.26
C GLY A 231 12.50 0.04 7.77
N LYS A 232 13.17 0.80 8.64
CA LYS A 232 14.45 0.42 9.28
C LYS A 232 14.32 0.21 10.78
N ALA A 233 13.18 0.56 11.33
CA ALA A 233 12.87 0.37 12.73
C ALA A 233 11.37 0.15 12.90
N ARG A 234 11.03 -0.65 13.91
CA ARG A 234 9.65 -0.94 14.28
C ARG A 234 9.44 -0.88 15.77
N ARG A 235 8.20 -0.61 16.18
CA ARG A 235 7.82 -0.67 17.60
C ARG A 235 7.36 -2.08 17.96
N VAL A 236 7.89 -2.62 19.07
CA VAL A 236 7.50 -3.89 19.66
C VAL A 236 7.25 -3.65 21.15
N GLY A 237 5.97 -3.57 21.52
CA GLY A 237 5.55 -3.09 22.83
C GLY A 237 6.11 -1.69 23.11
N ASP A 238 6.79 -1.53 24.23
CA ASP A 238 7.39 -0.26 24.63
C ASP A 238 8.79 -0.01 24.02
N THR A 239 9.31 -0.97 23.25
CA THR A 239 10.68 -0.91 22.70
C THR A 239 10.70 -0.66 21.20
N ILE A 240 11.76 -0.03 20.71
CA ILE A 240 12.03 0.14 19.27
C ILE A 240 13.14 -0.84 18.88
N GLN A 241 12.87 -1.63 17.84
CA GLN A 241 13.84 -2.56 17.24
C GLN A 241 14.33 -2.00 15.91
N GLU A 242 15.64 -1.84 15.76
CA GLU A 242 16.29 -1.29 14.56
C GLU A 242 16.65 -2.41 13.56
N HIS A 243 15.64 -2.97 12.90
CA HIS A 243 15.79 -4.00 11.86
C HIS A 243 14.87 -3.69 10.67
N PRO A 244 15.20 -4.15 9.44
CA PRO A 244 14.35 -3.99 8.28
C PRO A 244 12.95 -4.59 8.49
N CYS A 245 11.91 -3.84 8.12
CA CYS A 245 10.51 -4.24 8.27
C CYS A 245 9.63 -3.65 7.16
N LEU A 246 8.38 -4.09 7.09
CA LEU A 246 7.35 -3.48 6.25
C LEU A 246 6.53 -2.50 7.08
N VAL A 247 6.54 -1.22 6.72
CA VAL A 247 5.70 -0.22 7.38
C VAL A 247 4.35 -0.19 6.69
N LEU A 248 3.29 -0.46 7.44
CA LEU A 248 1.90 -0.28 7.01
C LEU A 248 1.37 1.01 7.61
N TYR A 249 1.09 1.98 6.74
CA TYR A 249 0.40 3.20 7.12
C TYR A 249 -1.10 2.93 7.11
N CYS A 250 -1.79 3.27 8.19
CA CYS A 250 -3.24 3.10 8.32
C CYS A 250 -3.91 4.32 8.94
N LEU A 251 -5.22 4.47 8.72
CA LEU A 251 -5.98 5.57 9.30
C LEU A 251 -6.07 5.51 10.84
N ASP A 252 -6.13 4.29 11.38
CA ASP A 252 -6.17 4.01 12.81
C ASP A 252 -5.64 2.58 13.05
N LYS A 253 -4.66 2.45 13.96
CA LYS A 253 -3.98 1.16 14.22
C LYS A 253 -4.70 0.25 15.20
N TYR A 254 -5.67 0.78 15.95
CA TYR A 254 -6.46 0.06 16.95
C TYR A 254 -7.88 -0.26 16.47
N LEU A 255 -8.28 0.26 15.32
CA LEU A 255 -9.59 0.03 14.72
C LEU A 255 -9.53 -1.11 13.69
N ILE A 256 -10.37 -2.12 13.90
CA ILE A 256 -10.58 -3.23 12.97
C ILE A 256 -11.89 -2.98 12.21
N PRO A 257 -11.85 -2.70 10.89
CA PRO A 257 -13.06 -2.43 10.14
C PRO A 257 -14.04 -3.61 10.16
N PHE A 258 -15.34 -3.34 10.12
CA PHE A 258 -16.34 -4.42 10.23
C PHE A 258 -16.15 -5.50 9.14
N GLY A 259 -16.03 -6.76 9.51
CA GLY A 259 -15.83 -7.87 8.57
C GLY A 259 -14.40 -8.02 8.04
N GLU A 260 -13.45 -7.25 8.57
CA GLU A 260 -12.00 -7.41 8.36
C GLU A 260 -11.33 -8.11 9.55
N LYS A 261 -10.08 -8.53 9.33
CA LYS A 261 -9.18 -9.04 10.37
C LYS A 261 -8.27 -7.90 10.88
N PRO A 262 -7.68 -8.05 12.09
CA PRO A 262 -6.62 -7.17 12.55
C PRO A 262 -5.52 -7.01 11.49
N LEU A 263 -4.83 -5.87 11.56
CA LEU A 263 -3.65 -5.62 10.74
C LEU A 263 -2.59 -6.72 10.99
N PRO A 264 -1.90 -7.20 9.95
CA PRO A 264 -0.98 -8.32 10.10
C PRO A 264 0.31 -7.87 10.80
N ASP A 265 0.79 -8.71 11.72
CA ASP A 265 2.09 -8.52 12.38
C ASP A 265 3.28 -8.89 11.47
N ALA A 266 3.02 -9.65 10.39
CA ALA A 266 4.01 -10.03 9.40
C ALA A 266 3.38 -10.30 8.01
N ILE A 267 4.14 -10.02 6.96
CA ILE A 267 3.80 -10.35 5.56
C ILE A 267 4.96 -11.13 4.96
N ALA A 268 4.66 -12.32 4.40
CA ALA A 268 5.65 -13.22 3.82
C ALA A 268 6.86 -13.49 4.75
N GLY A 269 6.59 -13.62 6.06
CA GLY A 269 7.61 -13.86 7.09
C GLY A 269 8.36 -12.62 7.57
N TRP A 270 8.16 -11.45 6.94
CA TRP A 270 8.78 -10.19 7.36
C TRP A 270 7.90 -9.42 8.34
N PRO A 271 8.47 -8.87 9.42
CA PRO A 271 7.70 -8.14 10.43
C PRO A 271 7.09 -6.86 9.85
N CYS A 272 5.90 -6.54 10.32
CA CYS A 272 5.23 -5.28 10.05
C CYS A 272 5.42 -4.27 11.19
N ASP A 273 5.38 -2.99 10.82
CA ASP A 273 5.31 -1.85 11.72
C ASP A 273 4.08 -1.02 11.33
N ILE A 274 3.17 -0.80 12.27
CA ILE A 274 1.90 -0.13 11.99
C ILE A 274 1.99 1.34 12.42
N ARG A 275 1.79 2.26 11.47
CA ARG A 275 1.84 3.71 11.72
C ARG A 275 0.57 4.40 11.28
N GLU A 276 0.14 5.40 12.04
CA GLU A 276 -1.06 6.17 11.70
C GLU A 276 -0.76 7.31 10.74
N ASP A 277 -1.41 7.27 9.59
CA ASP A 277 -1.30 8.29 8.56
C ASP A 277 -2.56 8.27 7.67
N PHE A 278 -2.73 9.31 6.87
CA PHE A 278 -3.76 9.37 5.84
C PHE A 278 -3.11 9.73 4.53
N VAL A 279 -3.78 9.47 3.40
CA VAL A 279 -3.24 9.83 2.09
C VAL A 279 -4.28 10.51 1.23
N ARG A 280 -3.86 11.56 0.53
CA ARG A 280 -4.71 12.34 -0.37
C ARG A 280 -3.95 12.76 -1.60
N PHE A 281 -4.67 12.97 -2.70
CA PHE A 281 -4.12 13.80 -3.78
C PHE A 281 -3.90 15.22 -3.28
N GLY A 282 -2.84 15.87 -3.76
CA GLY A 282 -2.57 17.28 -3.47
C GLY A 282 -3.44 18.24 -4.27
N ILE A 283 -4.75 18.05 -4.33
CA ILE A 283 -5.67 18.99 -5.00
C ILE A 283 -6.01 20.11 -4.03
N CYS A 284 -5.87 21.37 -4.45
CA CYS A 284 -6.33 22.49 -3.63
C CYS A 284 -7.75 22.93 -4.01
N PRO A 285 -8.72 22.90 -3.08
CA PRO A 285 -10.06 23.44 -3.29
C PRO A 285 -10.16 24.94 -2.95
N ASN A 286 -9.08 25.56 -2.45
CA ASN A 286 -9.09 26.90 -1.89
C ASN A 286 -8.21 27.88 -2.69
N ARG A 287 -8.47 29.17 -2.48
CA ARG A 287 -7.70 30.26 -3.07
C ARG A 287 -6.32 30.36 -2.41
N CYS A 288 -5.24 30.22 -3.18
CA CYS A 288 -3.88 30.44 -2.68
C CYS A 288 -3.24 31.63 -3.40
N PHE A 289 -2.19 32.17 -2.80
CA PHE A 289 -1.47 33.29 -3.42
C PHE A 289 -0.65 32.78 -4.60
N ALA A 290 -1.15 32.96 -5.82
CA ALA A 290 -0.38 32.69 -7.03
C ALA A 290 0.49 33.89 -7.44
N SER A 291 1.62 33.60 -8.10
CA SER A 291 2.40 34.62 -8.80
C SER A 291 1.66 35.08 -10.06
N LYS A 292 1.41 36.39 -10.20
CA LYS A 292 0.89 37.00 -11.44
C LYS A 292 1.99 37.09 -12.51
N GLN A 293 2.46 35.95 -13.00
CA GLN A 293 3.40 35.88 -14.12
C GLN A 293 2.63 35.63 -15.42
N ASN A 294 3.15 36.12 -16.55
CA ASN A 294 2.49 35.95 -17.85
C ASN A 294 2.74 34.56 -18.46
N HIS A 295 3.66 33.79 -17.89
CA HIS A 295 4.08 32.48 -18.41
C HIS A 295 4.12 31.47 -17.27
N PRO A 296 3.66 30.23 -17.49
CA PRO A 296 3.64 29.19 -16.46
C PRO A 296 5.06 28.62 -16.23
N ASP A 297 5.82 29.21 -15.31
CA ASP A 297 7.09 28.66 -14.83
C ASP A 297 6.88 27.49 -13.85
N PRO A 298 7.88 26.60 -13.64
CA PRO A 298 7.84 25.57 -12.60
C PRO A 298 7.37 26.11 -11.24
N GLY A 299 6.35 25.48 -10.67
CA GLY A 299 5.70 25.88 -9.42
C GLY A 299 4.56 26.91 -9.56
N CYS A 300 4.33 27.47 -10.75
CA CYS A 300 3.19 28.34 -10.99
C CYS A 300 1.86 27.60 -10.85
N SER A 301 0.82 28.34 -10.44
CA SER A 301 -0.55 27.83 -10.31
C SER A 301 -1.19 27.57 -11.67
N ILE A 302 -1.78 26.39 -11.85
CA ILE A 302 -2.54 26.00 -13.04
C ILE A 302 -3.83 25.29 -12.65
N GLY A 303 -4.79 25.23 -13.57
CA GLY A 303 -6.02 24.47 -13.36
C GLY A 303 -6.80 24.24 -14.65
N ILE A 304 -7.96 23.61 -14.49
CA ILE A 304 -8.94 23.41 -15.56
C ILE A 304 -9.84 24.66 -15.62
N PRO A 305 -10.19 25.17 -16.82
CA PRO A 305 -11.10 26.30 -16.96
C PRO A 305 -12.40 26.12 -16.18
N LEU A 306 -12.86 27.18 -15.51
CA LEU A 306 -14.09 27.20 -14.71
C LEU A 306 -14.14 26.18 -13.55
N ASP A 307 -13.02 25.58 -13.18
CA ASP A 307 -12.92 24.58 -12.11
C ASP A 307 -12.18 25.15 -10.89
N ASP A 308 -12.64 24.85 -9.68
CA ASP A 308 -12.01 25.33 -8.45
C ASP A 308 -10.78 24.48 -8.06
N SER A 309 -10.51 23.37 -8.76
CA SER A 309 -9.29 22.59 -8.59
C SER A 309 -8.07 23.29 -9.19
N SER A 310 -6.96 23.17 -8.48
CA SER A 310 -5.68 23.74 -8.92
C SER A 310 -4.51 22.85 -8.53
N GLY A 311 -3.43 23.01 -9.30
CA GLY A 311 -2.15 22.36 -9.09
C GLY A 311 -0.99 23.26 -9.53
N SER A 312 0.16 22.65 -9.73
CA SER A 312 1.42 23.32 -10.04
C SER A 312 1.99 22.86 -11.37
N VAL A 313 2.68 23.77 -12.06
CA VAL A 313 3.57 23.43 -13.17
C VAL A 313 4.76 22.63 -12.64
N GLY A 314 5.13 21.54 -13.31
CA GLY A 314 6.21 20.67 -12.90
C GLY A 314 7.53 20.99 -13.59
N PHE A 315 7.74 20.39 -14.75
CA PHE A 315 8.95 20.54 -15.55
C PHE A 315 8.60 21.17 -16.89
N LEU A 316 9.41 22.13 -17.33
CA LEU A 316 9.35 22.56 -18.71
C LEU A 316 9.93 21.46 -19.60
N ILE A 317 9.30 21.22 -20.74
CA ILE A 317 9.67 20.16 -21.67
C ILE A 317 9.73 20.69 -23.10
N GLU A 318 10.55 20.02 -23.89
CA GLU A 318 10.57 20.11 -25.34
C GLU A 318 10.58 18.70 -25.92
N SER A 319 10.06 18.55 -27.14
CA SER A 319 10.26 17.28 -27.84
C SER A 319 11.70 17.19 -28.35
N LYS A 320 12.28 15.98 -28.31
CA LYS A 320 13.54 15.70 -29.00
C LYS A 320 13.35 15.64 -30.51
N ASP A 321 12.14 15.33 -30.98
CA ASP A 321 11.75 15.44 -32.39
C ASP A 321 10.99 16.77 -32.63
N PRO A 322 11.59 17.74 -33.36
CA PRO A 322 10.94 19.02 -33.67
C PRO A 322 9.66 18.89 -34.51
N LEU A 323 9.42 17.73 -35.14
CA LEU A 323 8.21 17.47 -35.93
C LEU A 323 7.05 16.94 -35.07
N ASN A 324 7.30 16.70 -33.78
CA ASN A 324 6.30 16.17 -32.86
C ASN A 324 5.36 17.28 -32.38
N THR A 325 4.08 16.93 -32.20
CA THR A 325 3.03 17.86 -31.76
C THR A 325 3.24 18.44 -30.35
N PHE A 326 4.20 17.89 -29.60
CA PHE A 326 4.55 18.37 -28.25
C PHE A 326 5.40 19.64 -28.26
N GLU A 327 6.05 19.99 -29.40
CA GLU A 327 7.04 21.08 -29.63
C GLU A 327 7.71 21.63 -28.35
N PHE A 328 6.99 22.45 -27.57
CA PHE A 328 7.37 22.90 -26.23
C PHE A 328 6.15 22.92 -25.29
N GLY A 329 6.41 22.82 -23.98
CA GLY A 329 5.36 22.88 -22.98
C GLY A 329 5.81 22.54 -21.58
N PHE A 330 4.96 21.84 -20.82
CA PHE A 330 5.31 21.41 -19.47
C PHE A 330 4.62 20.12 -19.02
N LEU A 331 5.21 19.49 -18.01
CA LEU A 331 4.64 18.37 -17.26
C LEU A 331 3.92 18.85 -16.01
N THR A 332 2.83 18.17 -15.65
CA THR A 332 2.12 18.30 -14.36
C THR A 332 1.42 16.97 -14.04
N ALA A 333 0.57 16.91 -13.01
CA ALA A 333 -0.21 15.72 -12.65
C ALA A 333 -1.46 15.55 -13.53
N SER A 334 -1.87 14.30 -13.80
CA SER A 334 -3.08 13.98 -14.58
C SER A 334 -4.33 14.49 -13.89
N HIS A 335 -4.44 14.26 -12.57
CA HIS A 335 -5.61 14.68 -11.80
C HIS A 335 -5.79 16.21 -11.70
N VAL A 336 -4.75 16.99 -12.04
CA VAL A 336 -4.81 18.46 -12.12
C VAL A 336 -5.28 18.91 -13.51
N ALA A 337 -4.96 18.15 -14.56
CA ALA A 337 -5.05 18.61 -15.94
C ALA A 337 -6.19 17.96 -16.74
N VAL A 338 -6.66 16.78 -16.34
CA VAL A 338 -7.66 16.00 -17.08
C VAL A 338 -8.93 15.87 -16.25
N LYS A 339 -10.02 16.42 -16.77
CA LYS A 339 -11.34 16.17 -16.20
C LYS A 339 -11.69 14.69 -16.36
N SER A 340 -12.19 14.07 -15.29
CA SER A 340 -12.48 12.63 -15.26
C SER A 340 -11.25 11.72 -15.41
N PHE A 341 -10.08 12.16 -14.91
CA PHE A 341 -8.84 11.37 -14.89
C PHE A 341 -9.00 9.97 -14.30
N GLU A 342 -10.00 9.74 -13.45
CA GLU A 342 -10.30 8.44 -12.85
C GLU A 342 -10.60 7.36 -13.90
N GLN A 343 -11.07 7.76 -15.09
CA GLN A 343 -11.26 6.84 -16.22
C GLN A 343 -9.92 6.35 -16.77
N LEU A 344 -8.90 7.22 -16.84
CA LEU A 344 -7.55 6.84 -17.26
C LEU A 344 -6.97 5.77 -16.32
N TYR A 345 -7.19 5.93 -15.02
CA TYR A 345 -6.80 4.92 -14.03
C TYR A 345 -7.50 3.58 -14.26
N HIS A 346 -8.83 3.61 -14.42
CA HIS A 346 -9.61 2.38 -14.59
C HIS A 346 -9.22 1.60 -15.86
N ASP A 347 -9.00 2.32 -16.95
CA ASP A 347 -8.69 1.72 -18.24
C ASP A 347 -7.20 1.35 -18.37
N GLY A 348 -6.33 1.93 -17.54
CA GLY A 348 -4.89 1.71 -17.58
C GLY A 348 -4.25 2.15 -18.91
N LYS A 349 -4.78 3.20 -19.54
CA LYS A 349 -4.39 3.65 -20.87
C LYS A 349 -3.89 5.09 -20.86
N LEU A 350 -2.94 5.35 -21.76
CA LEU A 350 -2.56 6.71 -22.14
C LEU A 350 -3.76 7.44 -22.75
N LEU A 351 -3.84 8.76 -22.54
CA LEU A 351 -4.88 9.62 -23.09
C LEU A 351 -4.99 9.44 -24.60
N SER A 352 -3.86 9.39 -25.32
CA SER A 352 -3.82 9.16 -26.78
C SER A 352 -4.54 7.89 -27.25
N MET A 353 -4.68 6.90 -26.36
CA MET A 353 -5.34 5.60 -26.59
C MET A 353 -6.72 5.49 -25.91
N HIS A 354 -7.18 6.54 -25.23
CA HIS A 354 -8.46 6.57 -24.50
C HIS A 354 -9.49 7.41 -25.25
N SER A 355 -10.78 7.13 -25.02
CA SER A 355 -11.88 7.98 -25.50
C SER A 355 -11.79 9.45 -25.03
N LEU A 356 -11.06 9.72 -23.94
CA LEU A 356 -10.95 11.06 -23.38
C LEU A 356 -10.16 12.02 -24.27
N ARG A 357 -9.35 11.50 -25.21
CA ARG A 357 -8.62 12.32 -26.19
C ARG A 357 -9.52 13.17 -27.08
N HIS A 358 -10.79 12.78 -27.23
CA HIS A 358 -11.75 13.47 -28.08
C HIS A 358 -12.31 14.73 -27.42
N TYR A 359 -12.05 14.94 -26.13
CA TYR A 359 -12.38 16.17 -25.43
C TYR A 359 -11.21 17.16 -25.47
N ASN A 360 -11.52 18.45 -25.42
CA ASN A 360 -10.51 19.48 -25.25
C ASN A 360 -10.21 19.65 -23.76
N HIS A 361 -8.96 19.40 -23.40
CA HIS A 361 -8.42 19.56 -22.05
C HIS A 361 -7.50 20.79 -22.03
N PHE A 362 -8.10 21.98 -22.00
CA PHE A 362 -7.36 23.23 -21.91
C PHE A 362 -6.88 23.48 -20.48
N ILE A 363 -5.77 24.21 -20.34
CA ILE A 363 -5.17 24.56 -19.06
C ILE A 363 -5.05 26.07 -18.96
N VAL A 364 -5.40 26.60 -17.78
CA VAL A 364 -5.34 28.03 -17.48
C VAL A 364 -4.26 28.35 -16.47
N HIS A 365 -3.64 29.52 -16.63
CA HIS A 365 -2.66 30.08 -15.69
C HIS A 365 -2.85 31.59 -15.52
N PRO A 366 -2.89 32.10 -14.27
CA PRO A 366 -3.06 31.33 -13.04
C PRO A 366 -4.37 30.52 -13.06
N SER A 367 -4.52 29.58 -12.13
CA SER A 367 -5.76 28.79 -12.04
C SER A 367 -6.99 29.71 -11.87
N TRP A 368 -8.17 29.22 -12.25
CA TRP A 368 -9.45 29.94 -12.15
C TRP A 368 -9.67 30.56 -10.77
N ILE A 369 -9.39 29.79 -9.70
CA ILE A 369 -9.56 30.23 -8.32
C ILE A 369 -8.56 31.33 -7.95
N ASP A 370 -7.32 31.26 -8.46
CA ASP A 370 -6.25 32.19 -8.14
C ASP A 370 -6.25 33.46 -9.03
N ASN A 371 -7.01 33.46 -10.13
CA ASN A 371 -7.05 34.56 -11.10
C ASN A 371 -8.40 35.30 -11.15
N GLU A 372 -8.98 35.64 -10.01
CA GLU A 372 -10.26 36.40 -9.95
C GLU A 372 -11.40 35.78 -10.76
N ARG A 373 -11.36 34.45 -10.95
CA ARG A 373 -12.32 33.72 -11.79
C ARG A 373 -12.34 34.24 -13.23
N ILE A 374 -11.14 34.40 -13.80
CA ILE A 374 -10.90 34.73 -15.20
C ILE A 374 -9.96 33.67 -15.77
N ASP A 375 -10.36 33.05 -16.87
CA ASP A 375 -9.55 32.03 -17.55
C ASP A 375 -8.55 32.68 -18.54
N HIS A 376 -7.27 32.38 -18.36
CA HIS A 376 -6.22 32.68 -19.33
C HIS A 376 -5.59 31.37 -19.79
N GLU A 377 -5.98 30.90 -20.97
CA GLU A 377 -5.48 29.64 -21.53
C GLU A 377 -3.99 29.73 -21.87
N VAL A 378 -3.21 28.76 -21.40
CA VAL A 378 -1.76 28.68 -21.62
C VAL A 378 -1.30 27.41 -22.34
N GLY A 379 -2.21 26.48 -22.56
CA GLY A 379 -1.91 25.25 -23.29
C GLY A 379 -3.04 24.23 -23.27
N LYS A 380 -2.77 23.08 -23.88
CA LYS A 380 -3.70 21.95 -23.97
C LYS A 380 -2.99 20.65 -23.62
N VAL A 381 -3.69 19.76 -22.91
CA VAL A 381 -3.20 18.40 -22.64
C VAL A 381 -3.15 17.61 -23.94
N VAL A 382 -1.97 17.08 -24.25
CA VAL A 382 -1.67 16.32 -25.47
C VAL A 382 -1.35 14.85 -25.17
N GLU A 383 -0.93 14.55 -23.95
CA GLU A 383 -0.84 13.18 -23.44
C GLU A 383 -1.04 13.17 -21.91
N SER A 384 -1.55 12.08 -21.35
CA SER A 384 -1.71 11.92 -19.92
C SER A 384 -1.87 10.45 -19.52
N PHE A 385 -1.52 10.12 -18.28
CA PHE A 385 -1.75 8.82 -17.68
C PHE A 385 -1.92 8.95 -16.17
N CYS A 386 -2.80 8.13 -15.61
CA CYS A 386 -2.98 7.94 -14.18
C CYS A 386 -3.07 6.42 -13.93
N GLY A 387 -2.29 5.85 -13.03
CA GLY A 387 -2.35 4.41 -12.70
C GLY A 387 -0.97 3.75 -12.55
N ASN A 388 -0.92 2.41 -12.66
CA ASN A 388 0.33 1.66 -12.62
C ASN A 388 0.76 1.26 -14.02
N TYR A 389 1.97 1.64 -14.42
CA TYR A 389 2.48 1.49 -15.78
C TYR A 389 3.59 0.44 -15.87
N GLY A 390 3.52 -0.38 -16.93
CA GLY A 390 4.52 -1.39 -17.26
C GLY A 390 4.54 -2.59 -16.31
N LEU A 391 5.43 -3.55 -16.60
CA LEU A 391 5.57 -4.78 -15.80
C LEU A 391 6.04 -4.50 -14.36
N ASN A 392 6.76 -3.40 -14.17
CA ASN A 392 7.24 -2.99 -12.85
C ASN A 392 6.17 -2.27 -12.02
N MET A 393 4.95 -2.10 -12.54
CA MET A 393 3.84 -1.44 -11.84
C MET A 393 4.26 -0.07 -11.27
N ILE A 394 4.83 0.80 -12.11
CA ILE A 394 5.25 2.13 -11.64
C ILE A 394 4.02 3.02 -11.58
N GLY A 395 3.72 3.52 -10.39
CA GLY A 395 2.65 4.44 -10.09
C GLY A 395 2.96 5.79 -10.74
N LEU A 396 2.14 6.14 -11.72
CA LEU A 396 2.26 7.34 -12.53
C LEU A 396 0.99 8.16 -12.45
N ASP A 397 1.19 9.47 -12.39
CA ASP A 397 0.13 10.47 -12.44
C ASP A 397 0.70 11.71 -13.10
N PHE A 398 0.56 11.78 -14.43
CA PHE A 398 1.16 12.84 -15.22
C PHE A 398 0.27 13.31 -16.37
N ALA A 399 0.50 14.54 -16.80
CA ALA A 399 -0.02 15.13 -18.02
C ALA A 399 1.08 15.94 -18.71
N VAL A 400 1.10 15.87 -20.03
CA VAL A 400 1.93 16.69 -20.91
C VAL A 400 1.05 17.77 -21.52
N ILE A 401 1.41 19.02 -21.29
CA ILE A 401 0.72 20.18 -21.82
C ILE A 401 1.57 20.73 -22.94
N ALA A 402 1.02 20.80 -24.16
CA ALA A 402 1.59 21.59 -25.22
C ALA A 402 1.21 23.05 -24.97
N SER A 403 2.20 23.94 -24.87
CA SER A 403 1.94 25.35 -24.62
C SER A 403 1.77 26.12 -25.93
N SER A 404 1.00 27.20 -25.88
CA SER A 404 0.82 28.11 -27.00
C SER A 404 1.92 29.17 -27.13
N HIS A 405 2.77 29.33 -26.11
CA HIS A 405 3.77 30.41 -26.04
C HIS A 405 5.17 29.90 -25.68
N CYS A 406 6.09 29.91 -26.64
CA CYS A 406 7.51 29.62 -26.39
C CYS A 406 8.26 30.90 -26.02
N ARG A 407 9.14 30.85 -25.01
CA ARG A 407 10.09 31.96 -24.73
C ARG A 407 11.23 31.91 -25.74
N ASN A 408 10.96 32.38 -26.95
CA ASN A 408 11.96 32.47 -28.01
C ASN A 408 13.10 33.41 -27.60
N GLY A 409 14.35 32.97 -27.75
CA GLY A 409 15.56 33.78 -27.49
C GLY A 409 16.09 33.77 -26.06
N ALA A 410 15.39 33.14 -25.11
CA ALA A 410 15.92 32.90 -23.77
C ALA A 410 16.92 31.74 -23.80
N GLY A 411 18.07 31.90 -23.13
CA GLY A 411 19.02 30.80 -22.96
C GLY A 411 18.40 29.65 -22.15
N LYS A 412 18.58 28.41 -22.59
CA LYS A 412 18.07 27.19 -21.94
C LYS A 412 19.17 26.16 -21.78
N GLU A 413 19.05 25.34 -20.74
CA GLU A 413 19.84 24.12 -20.56
C GLU A 413 18.92 22.89 -20.52
N THR A 414 19.41 21.78 -21.06
CA THR A 414 18.74 20.47 -20.96
C THR A 414 19.20 19.78 -19.68
N LEU A 415 18.25 19.26 -18.91
CA LEU A 415 18.51 18.55 -17.66
C LEU A 415 18.42 17.04 -17.88
N THR A 416 19.36 16.30 -17.29
CA THR A 416 19.33 14.83 -17.27
C THR A 416 18.49 14.36 -16.08
N VAL A 417 17.49 13.52 -16.35
CA VAL A 417 16.64 12.91 -15.31
C VAL A 417 17.50 12.00 -14.44
N ALA A 418 17.27 12.01 -13.13
CA ALA A 418 17.98 11.15 -12.18
C ALA A 418 17.72 9.67 -12.47
N THR A 419 18.78 8.86 -12.48
CA THR A 419 18.69 7.40 -12.60
C THR A 419 18.82 6.72 -11.24
N GLU A 420 18.59 5.41 -11.13
CA GLU A 420 18.74 4.72 -9.83
C GLU A 420 20.18 4.79 -9.29
N GLU A 421 21.18 4.89 -10.17
CA GLU A 421 22.59 5.07 -9.79
C GLU A 421 22.88 6.45 -9.20
N ASP A 422 22.03 7.43 -9.48
CA ASP A 422 22.14 8.79 -8.95
C ASP A 422 21.54 8.90 -7.54
N LEU A 423 20.81 7.89 -7.07
CA LEU A 423 20.00 7.96 -5.86
C LEU A 423 20.59 7.14 -4.72
N ASP A 424 20.66 7.76 -3.55
CA ASP A 424 21.05 7.10 -2.31
C ASP A 424 19.93 7.25 -1.28
N PHE A 425 19.22 6.14 -1.05
CA PHE A 425 18.12 6.03 -0.09
C PHE A 425 18.60 5.95 1.37
N GLU A 426 19.90 5.76 1.59
CA GLU A 426 20.51 5.67 2.93
C GLU A 426 21.15 6.98 3.37
N ALA A 427 21.62 7.82 2.42
CA ALA A 427 22.35 9.06 2.71
C ALA A 427 21.48 10.29 3.04
N ASN A 428 20.17 10.14 3.32
CA ASN A 428 19.23 11.25 3.49
C ASN A 428 19.39 12.30 2.37
N MET A 429 19.38 11.84 1.12
CA MET A 429 19.54 12.69 -0.04
C MET A 429 18.47 13.80 -0.04
N VAL A 430 18.92 15.06 -0.14
CA VAL A 430 18.03 16.22 -0.12
C VAL A 430 17.40 16.37 -1.50
N VAL A 431 16.10 16.60 -1.51
CA VAL A 431 15.35 16.96 -2.71
C VAL A 431 14.66 18.31 -2.49
N THR A 432 14.33 18.99 -3.59
CA THR A 432 13.59 20.24 -3.56
C THR A 432 12.43 20.18 -4.54
N LYS A 433 11.40 20.96 -4.28
CA LYS A 433 10.38 21.28 -5.28
C LYS A 433 9.91 22.71 -5.11
N THR A 434 9.26 23.25 -6.14
CA THR A 434 8.51 24.51 -6.05
C THR A 434 7.06 24.23 -6.44
N GLY A 435 6.11 24.65 -5.60
CA GLY A 435 4.67 24.50 -5.86
C GLY A 435 3.88 25.73 -5.48
N ARG A 436 2.66 25.86 -5.99
CA ARG A 436 1.82 27.05 -5.81
C ARG A 436 1.47 27.32 -4.35
N THR A 437 1.39 26.27 -3.51
CA THR A 437 0.87 26.40 -2.15
C THR A 437 1.99 26.66 -1.15
N THR A 438 3.04 25.83 -1.18
CA THR A 438 4.14 25.94 -0.19
C THR A 438 5.38 26.65 -0.74
N GLY A 439 5.36 27.06 -2.01
CA GLY A 439 6.53 27.63 -2.67
C GLY A 439 7.67 26.61 -2.77
N THR A 440 8.90 27.08 -2.61
CA THR A 440 10.10 26.24 -2.61
C THR A 440 10.29 25.57 -1.25
N THR A 441 10.36 24.25 -1.26
CA THR A 441 10.45 23.39 -0.06
C THR A 441 11.49 22.30 -0.27
N TYR A 442 11.98 21.75 0.84
CA TYR A 442 13.02 20.72 0.85
C TYR A 442 12.57 19.52 1.67
N GLY A 443 12.96 18.34 1.23
CA GLY A 443 12.65 17.08 1.88
C GLY A 443 13.79 16.08 1.72
N TYR A 444 13.62 14.90 2.29
CA TYR A 444 14.60 13.82 2.23
C TYR A 444 14.04 12.64 1.47
N LEU A 445 14.75 12.19 0.43
CA LEU A 445 14.40 10.97 -0.29
C LEU A 445 14.64 9.74 0.61
N LYS A 446 13.62 8.89 0.76
CA LYS A 446 13.65 7.73 1.67
C LYS A 446 13.60 6.39 0.99
N ASP A 447 12.77 6.25 -0.05
CA ASP A 447 12.72 5.02 -0.82
C ASP A 447 12.17 5.26 -2.24
N ASN A 448 12.14 4.19 -3.03
CA ASN A 448 11.49 4.06 -4.34
C ASN A 448 10.51 2.87 -4.42
N CYS A 449 9.97 2.46 -3.28
CA CYS A 449 9.04 1.33 -3.13
C CYS A 449 7.75 1.70 -2.42
N LEU A 450 7.56 2.97 -2.07
CA LEU A 450 6.32 3.46 -1.48
C LEU A 450 5.16 3.09 -2.38
N THR A 451 4.15 2.52 -1.76
CA THR A 451 2.83 2.35 -2.35
C THR A 451 1.84 3.21 -1.57
N VAL A 452 0.91 3.83 -2.29
CA VAL A 452 -0.11 4.69 -1.69
C VAL A 452 -1.50 4.34 -2.21
N LYS A 453 -2.49 4.35 -1.33
CA LYS A 453 -3.89 4.07 -1.63
C LYS A 453 -4.76 5.29 -1.41
N VAL A 454 -5.09 6.01 -2.48
CA VAL A 454 -5.97 7.19 -2.44
C VAL A 454 -7.40 6.79 -2.75
N ASN A 455 -8.35 7.13 -1.89
CA ASN A 455 -9.76 6.83 -2.15
C ASN A 455 -10.31 7.68 -3.31
N ARG A 456 -11.05 7.04 -4.22
CA ARG A 456 -11.62 7.70 -5.40
C ARG A 456 -12.71 8.69 -5.05
N SER A 457 -13.63 8.24 -4.19
CA SER A 457 -14.67 9.07 -3.58
C SER A 457 -15.31 8.29 -2.46
N PHE A 458 -15.86 8.99 -1.48
CA PHE A 458 -16.68 8.40 -0.42
C PHE A 458 -17.83 7.52 -0.93
N LEU A 459 -18.32 7.81 -2.14
CA LEU A 459 -19.51 7.16 -2.71
C LEU A 459 -19.18 5.85 -3.41
N SER A 460 -17.97 5.69 -3.91
CA SER A 460 -17.65 4.59 -4.84
C SER A 460 -16.99 3.39 -4.17
N ARG A 461 -16.60 3.45 -2.88
CA ARG A 461 -15.78 2.42 -2.17
C ARG A 461 -14.53 1.96 -2.95
N GLY A 462 -14.21 2.64 -4.04
CA GLY A 462 -13.08 2.35 -4.91
C GLY A 462 -11.90 3.23 -4.50
N TYR A 463 -10.71 2.74 -4.80
CA TYR A 463 -9.46 3.43 -4.53
C TYR A 463 -8.54 3.36 -5.75
N PHE A 464 -7.58 4.26 -5.76
CA PHE A 464 -6.40 4.24 -6.60
C PHE A 464 -5.23 3.77 -5.76
N ALA A 465 -4.52 2.74 -6.22
CA ALA A 465 -3.28 2.30 -5.64
C ALA A 465 -2.14 2.62 -6.61
N PHE A 466 -1.14 3.35 -6.15
CA PHE A 466 0.06 3.68 -6.93
C PHE A 466 1.25 2.97 -6.30
N PHE A 467 2.01 2.24 -7.10
CA PHE A 467 3.12 1.41 -6.63
C PHE A 467 4.48 2.00 -7.01
N ASN A 468 5.53 1.65 -6.26
CA ASN A 468 6.91 2.07 -6.58
C ASN A 468 7.08 3.58 -6.77
N CYS A 469 6.36 4.38 -5.98
CA CYS A 469 6.58 5.81 -5.90
C CYS A 469 7.84 6.11 -5.08
N TYR A 470 8.43 7.29 -5.29
CA TYR A 470 9.43 7.80 -4.36
C TYR A 470 8.74 8.36 -3.11
N ALA A 471 9.27 8.03 -1.94
CA ALA A 471 8.87 8.63 -0.66
C ALA A 471 9.79 9.80 -0.32
N ILE A 472 9.22 11.00 -0.16
CA ILE A 472 9.93 12.19 0.31
C ILE A 472 9.44 12.54 1.72
N GLU A 473 10.30 12.39 2.72
CA GLU A 473 10.00 12.81 4.10
C GLU A 473 10.08 14.33 4.24
N ASN A 474 9.15 14.90 5.02
CA ASN A 474 9.15 16.32 5.35
C ASN A 474 10.43 16.72 6.12
N ASN A 475 10.98 17.90 5.82
CA ASN A 475 11.96 18.53 6.69
C ASN A 475 11.23 19.33 7.78
N THR A 476 11.23 18.81 9.01
CA THR A 476 10.40 19.26 10.14
C THR A 476 10.70 20.67 10.65
N ASP A 477 11.84 21.25 10.27
CA ASP A 477 12.34 22.48 10.90
C ASP A 477 11.84 23.77 10.22
N ILE A 478 11.15 23.69 9.06
CA ILE A 478 10.79 24.88 8.27
C ILE A 478 9.31 24.89 7.90
N GLN A 479 8.88 23.94 7.06
CA GLN A 479 7.53 23.84 6.51
C GLN A 479 7.32 22.46 5.84
N PRO A 480 6.08 21.97 5.71
CA PRO A 480 5.80 20.72 5.00
C PRO A 480 6.38 20.74 3.59
N PHE A 481 6.90 19.59 3.12
CA PHE A 481 7.42 19.48 1.77
C PHE A 481 6.32 19.61 0.73
N PHE A 482 5.08 19.22 1.03
CA PHE A 482 3.99 19.24 0.06
C PHE A 482 2.66 19.44 0.79
N LEU A 483 1.78 20.26 0.22
CA LEU A 483 0.39 20.43 0.65
C LEU A 483 -0.56 20.40 -0.55
N GLU A 484 -1.86 20.38 -0.26
CA GLU A 484 -2.91 20.55 -1.25
C GLU A 484 -2.64 21.76 -2.16
N GLY A 485 -2.64 21.52 -3.47
CA GLY A 485 -2.31 22.46 -4.54
C GLY A 485 -0.90 22.32 -5.11
N ASP A 486 0.00 21.66 -4.39
CA ASP A 486 1.35 21.40 -4.92
C ASP A 486 1.39 20.25 -5.93
N SER A 487 0.29 19.52 -6.13
CA SER A 487 0.21 18.47 -7.14
C SER A 487 0.67 18.95 -8.50
N GLY A 488 1.54 18.18 -9.15
CA GLY A 488 2.16 18.55 -10.41
C GLY A 488 3.54 19.19 -10.26
N SER A 489 3.94 19.63 -9.06
CA SER A 489 5.28 20.20 -8.83
C SER A 489 6.40 19.23 -9.21
N GLY A 490 7.39 19.77 -9.91
CA GLY A 490 8.60 19.05 -10.27
C GLY A 490 9.54 18.94 -9.07
N VAL A 491 9.95 17.72 -8.76
CA VAL A 491 10.90 17.40 -7.70
C VAL A 491 12.28 17.20 -8.30
N TYR A 492 13.28 17.84 -7.71
CA TYR A 492 14.67 17.78 -8.15
C TYR A 492 15.55 17.20 -7.04
N VAL A 493 16.52 16.37 -7.43
CA VAL A 493 17.66 16.03 -6.57
C VAL A 493 18.52 17.28 -6.36
N MET A 494 19.03 17.45 -5.15
CA MET A 494 19.96 18.53 -4.81
C MET A 494 21.40 18.01 -4.83
N GLU A 495 22.26 18.66 -5.61
CA GLU A 495 23.70 18.43 -5.60
C GLU A 495 24.40 19.75 -5.32
N ASN A 496 25.37 19.75 -4.40
CA ASN A 496 26.11 20.95 -3.99
C ASN A 496 25.18 22.13 -3.63
N GLY A 497 24.08 21.83 -2.94
CA GLY A 497 23.10 22.82 -2.49
C GLY A 497 22.22 23.42 -3.60
N LYS A 498 22.25 22.89 -4.84
CA LYS A 498 21.44 23.39 -5.96
C LYS A 498 20.60 22.27 -6.62
N PRO A 499 19.41 22.58 -7.17
CA PRO A 499 18.63 21.62 -7.93
C PRO A 499 19.37 21.21 -9.21
N SER A 500 19.73 19.94 -9.30
CA SER A 500 20.54 19.39 -10.40
C SER A 500 19.69 18.57 -11.37
N LYS A 501 19.10 17.48 -10.89
CA LYS A 501 18.47 16.45 -11.72
C LYS A 501 16.98 16.34 -11.42
N PRO A 502 16.10 16.40 -12.43
CA PRO A 502 14.70 16.05 -12.29
C PRO A 502 14.54 14.63 -11.75
N LEU A 503 13.72 14.46 -10.72
CA LEU A 503 13.42 13.16 -10.11
C LEU A 503 12.02 12.67 -10.51
N GLY A 504 11.02 13.54 -10.37
CA GLY A 504 9.63 13.13 -10.53
C GLY A 504 8.61 14.23 -10.27
N ILE A 505 7.32 13.90 -10.41
CA ILE A 505 6.21 14.81 -10.16
C ILE A 505 5.53 14.43 -8.84
N ALA A 506 5.43 15.38 -7.92
CA ALA A 506 4.71 15.17 -6.66
C ALA A 506 3.19 15.20 -6.91
N PHE A 507 2.44 14.22 -6.39
CA PHE A 507 1.02 14.07 -6.73
C PHE A 507 0.11 13.71 -5.54
N ALA A 508 0.65 13.01 -4.53
CA ALA A 508 -0.09 12.65 -3.34
C ALA A 508 0.77 12.86 -2.10
N TYR A 509 0.13 13.09 -0.96
CA TYR A 509 0.82 13.25 0.30
C TYR A 509 0.15 12.45 1.41
N LEU A 510 1.02 11.90 2.24
CA LEU A 510 0.75 11.49 3.60
C LEU A 510 1.24 12.60 4.54
N ASP A 511 0.75 12.67 5.77
CA ASP A 511 1.23 13.67 6.72
C ASP A 511 2.74 13.56 6.96
N SER A 512 3.26 12.33 6.96
CA SER A 512 4.68 12.09 7.20
C SER A 512 5.55 12.29 5.96
N GLN A 513 5.00 12.13 4.75
CA GLN A 513 5.79 12.01 3.53
C GLN A 513 4.97 12.27 2.26
N THR A 514 5.65 12.61 1.17
CA THR A 514 5.05 12.87 -0.14
C THR A 514 5.36 11.74 -1.10
N ALA A 515 4.35 11.32 -1.87
CA ALA A 515 4.51 10.40 -2.99
C ALA A 515 4.82 11.16 -4.28
N VAL A 516 5.93 10.77 -4.92
CA VAL A 516 6.43 11.37 -6.15
C VAL A 516 6.54 10.28 -7.21
N CYS A 517 5.94 10.49 -8.38
CA CYS A 517 6.01 9.50 -9.46
C CYS A 517 7.34 9.61 -10.22
N ASN A 518 7.91 8.46 -10.62
CA ASN A 518 9.14 8.41 -11.39
C ASN A 518 8.87 8.77 -12.85
N ILE A 519 9.45 9.87 -13.33
CA ILE A 519 9.21 10.36 -14.69
C ILE A 519 10.20 9.84 -15.75
N ALA A 520 11.27 9.15 -15.36
CA ALA A 520 12.33 8.76 -16.31
C ALA A 520 11.78 7.96 -17.50
N MET A 521 10.92 6.97 -17.21
CA MET A 521 10.31 6.14 -18.25
C MET A 521 9.38 6.93 -19.18
N ILE A 522 8.67 7.95 -18.69
CA ILE A 522 7.73 8.70 -19.53
C ILE A 522 8.46 9.69 -20.41
N VAL A 523 9.53 10.32 -19.90
CA VAL A 523 10.35 11.28 -20.65
C VAL A 523 11.02 10.56 -21.81
N ASP A 524 11.52 9.35 -21.57
CA ASP A 524 12.09 8.51 -22.63
C ASP A 524 11.02 8.03 -23.63
N LYS A 525 9.92 7.43 -23.15
CA LYS A 525 8.87 6.87 -24.01
C LYS A 525 8.20 7.91 -24.92
N LEU A 526 8.02 9.13 -24.43
CA LEU A 526 7.38 10.22 -25.16
C LEU A 526 8.38 11.07 -25.96
N ASP A 527 9.65 10.68 -25.97
CA ASP A 527 10.73 11.39 -26.65
C ASP A 527 10.82 12.87 -26.26
N LEU A 528 10.76 13.11 -24.95
CA LEU A 528 10.82 14.44 -24.35
C LEU A 528 12.20 14.70 -23.76
N GLN A 529 12.54 15.98 -23.66
CA GLN A 529 13.67 16.45 -22.85
C GLN A 529 13.17 17.48 -21.84
N ILE A 530 13.69 17.42 -20.61
CA ILE A 530 13.41 18.42 -19.59
C ILE A 530 14.37 19.59 -19.78
N VAL A 531 13.83 20.80 -19.79
CA VAL A 531 14.59 22.03 -19.99
C VAL A 531 14.42 22.99 -18.82
N ARG A 532 15.41 23.85 -18.62
CA ARG A 532 15.36 24.96 -17.67
C ARG A 532 15.91 26.22 -18.33
N TYR A 533 15.18 27.33 -18.23
CA TYR A 533 15.68 28.64 -18.65
C TYR A 533 16.77 29.14 -17.72
N LEU A 534 17.82 29.76 -18.27
CA LEU A 534 18.98 30.22 -17.50
C LEU A 534 18.61 31.34 -16.51
N GLU A 535 17.63 32.18 -16.84
CA GLU A 535 17.07 33.19 -15.92
C GLU A 535 16.47 32.56 -14.65
N ASN A 536 15.88 31.37 -14.77
CA ASN A 536 15.34 30.64 -13.62
C ASN A 536 16.46 30.01 -12.77
N LYS A 537 17.65 29.80 -13.34
CA LYS A 537 18.82 29.27 -12.63
C LYS A 537 19.44 30.31 -11.69
N GLU A 538 19.44 31.58 -12.09
CA GLU A 538 20.03 32.67 -11.30
C GLU A 538 19.22 33.01 -10.05
N ASN A 539 17.92 32.68 -10.03
CA ASN A 539 17.02 32.92 -8.89
C ASN A 539 16.98 31.79 -7.85
N LEU A 540 17.78 30.73 -8.03
CA LEU A 540 17.81 29.58 -7.12
C LEU A 540 18.68 29.87 -5.89
N LYS A 541 18.04 30.03 -4.73
CA LYS A 541 18.71 30.06 -3.43
C LYS A 541 19.33 28.70 -3.12
N THR A 542 20.49 28.70 -2.48
CA THR A 542 21.11 27.44 -2.03
C THR A 542 20.40 26.90 -0.79
N PHE A 543 20.45 25.57 -0.58
CA PHE A 543 19.89 24.94 0.61
C PHE A 543 20.50 25.49 1.91
N GLU A 544 21.78 25.85 1.90
CA GLU A 544 22.50 26.41 3.05
C GLU A 544 22.05 27.84 3.36
N GLU A 545 21.79 28.67 2.34
CA GLU A 545 21.24 30.03 2.50
C GLU A 545 19.87 30.06 3.18
N LEU A 546 19.12 28.96 3.17
CA LEU A 546 17.77 28.86 3.72
C LEU A 546 17.72 28.16 5.10
N LYS A 547 18.80 27.51 5.53
CA LYS A 547 18.93 26.92 6.88
C LYS A 547 19.17 27.95 8.00
N ILE A 548 19.43 29.21 7.65
CA ILE A 548 19.61 30.28 8.66
C ILE A 548 18.26 30.96 8.90
N PRO A 549 17.59 30.60 10.00
CA PRO A 549 17.02 31.66 10.82
C PRO A 549 17.10 31.31 12.32
N ASP A 550 18.01 31.93 13.09
CA ASP A 550 17.70 32.35 14.48
C ASP A 550 18.78 33.11 15.28
N GLU A 551 20.04 33.21 14.84
CA GLU A 551 21.03 33.94 15.68
C GLU A 551 21.00 35.47 15.51
N GLU A 552 20.54 36.03 14.39
CA GLU A 552 20.56 37.49 14.18
C GLU A 552 19.34 38.25 14.73
N LYS A 553 18.29 37.57 15.23
CA LYS A 553 17.10 38.23 15.82
C LYS A 553 17.19 38.49 17.32
N LYS A 554 18.22 38.00 18.02
CA LYS A 554 18.44 38.27 19.46
C LYS A 554 19.27 39.52 19.76
N GLY A 555 19.74 40.26 18.74
CA GLY A 555 20.66 41.39 18.93
C GLY A 555 20.05 42.81 18.92
N LYS A 556 18.75 43.00 18.66
CA LYS A 556 18.16 44.34 18.54
C LYS A 556 16.78 44.44 19.18
N LEU A 557 16.74 44.40 20.51
CA LEU A 557 15.61 44.90 21.30
C LEU A 557 16.08 45.12 22.74
N GLN A 558 16.90 46.16 22.94
CA GLN A 558 17.11 46.79 24.25
C GLN A 558 17.68 48.20 24.04
N GLU A 559 16.81 49.16 23.77
CA GLU A 559 16.98 50.52 24.28
C GLU A 559 15.62 50.96 24.86
N PRO A 560 15.54 51.33 26.14
CA PRO A 560 14.30 51.81 26.75
C PRO A 560 14.05 53.26 26.33
N MET A 561 12.84 53.51 25.84
CA MET A 561 12.36 54.85 25.52
C MET A 561 11.98 55.56 26.83
N GLU A 562 12.79 56.53 27.23
CA GLU A 562 12.48 57.44 28.33
C GLU A 562 11.26 58.31 27.97
N LEU A 563 10.35 58.44 28.93
CA LEU A 563 9.18 59.31 28.89
C LEU A 563 9.59 60.76 29.15
N SER A 564 9.28 61.65 28.20
CA SER A 564 9.08 63.09 28.43
C SER A 564 7.92 63.60 27.59
#